data_AF-A0A496RGT0-F1
#
_entry.id   AF-A0A496RGT0-F1
#
_cell.length_a   1.000
_cell.length_b   1.000
_cell.length_c   1.000
_cell.angle_alpha   90.00
_cell.angle_beta   90.00
_cell.angle_gamma   90.00
#
_symmetry.space_group_name_H-M   'P 1'
#
loop_
_entity.id
_entity.type
_entity.pdbx_description
1 polymer ?
#
loop_
_entity_poly.entity_id
_entity_poly.type
_entity_poly.pdbx_seq_one_letter_code
_entity_poly.pdbx_strand_id
1 'polypeptide(L)'
;MKKAPKKHKETVSVTRREMSEILRKTHGKFFGVKFTKRTTGEARDMVARTGVVKHLKGGKRAYNFDEKNLLPVFDMQKYAYRCIPLDGVDKLVFKNKIFICKSEKGGQRK
;
A
#
# COMPACT_ATOMS: atom_id res chain seq x y z
N MET A 1 21.13 29.17 -0.57
CA MET A 1 20.61 27.83 -0.98
C MET A 1 19.16 27.96 -1.42
N LYS A 2 18.86 27.86 -2.73
CA LYS A 2 17.47 27.93 -3.24
C LYS A 2 16.75 26.62 -2.87
N LYS A 3 15.74 26.68 -2.00
CA LYS A 3 14.87 25.53 -1.72
C LYS A 3 14.14 25.16 -3.02
N ALA A 4 14.22 23.90 -3.43
CA ALA A 4 13.52 23.39 -4.59
C ALA A 4 12.01 23.66 -4.48
N PRO A 5 11.32 24.02 -5.58
CA PRO A 5 9.88 24.27 -5.54
C PRO A 5 9.16 23.00 -5.07
N LYS A 6 8.39 23.13 -3.99
CA LYS A 6 7.55 22.03 -3.48
C LYS A 6 6.51 21.71 -4.55
N LYS A 7 6.74 20.65 -5.34
CA LYS A 7 5.74 20.14 -6.28
C LYS A 7 4.44 19.86 -5.51
N HIS A 8 3.39 20.61 -5.80
CA HIS A 8 2.06 20.36 -5.26
C HIS A 8 1.60 18.99 -5.79
N LYS A 9 1.44 18.02 -4.90
CA LYS A 9 0.86 16.72 -5.25
C LYS A 9 -0.65 16.86 -5.23
N GLU A 10 -1.30 16.51 -6.33
CA GLU A 10 -2.75 16.47 -6.45
C GLU A 10 -3.33 15.47 -5.44
N THR A 11 -4.28 15.91 -4.62
CA THR A 11 -4.94 15.05 -3.62
C THR A 11 -6.28 14.60 -4.17
N VAL A 12 -6.44 13.29 -4.32
CA VAL A 12 -7.65 12.64 -4.83
C VAL A 12 -8.24 11.80 -3.71
N SER A 13 -9.56 11.85 -3.57
CA SER A 13 -10.28 11.10 -2.55
C SER A 13 -10.98 9.92 -3.21
N VAL A 14 -10.72 8.71 -2.72
CA VAL A 14 -11.11 7.45 -3.35
C VAL A 14 -11.66 6.47 -2.32
N THR A 15 -12.40 5.47 -2.78
CA THR A 15 -12.88 4.35 -1.96
C THR A 15 -11.76 3.33 -1.68
N ARG A 16 -11.98 2.44 -0.70
CA ARG A 16 -11.04 1.33 -0.41
C ARG A 16 -10.85 0.40 -1.60
N ARG A 17 -11.92 0.13 -2.34
CA ARG A 17 -11.88 -0.70 -3.53
C ARG A 17 -10.98 -0.09 -4.59
N GLU A 18 -11.17 1.19 -4.91
CA GLU A 18 -10.33 1.91 -5.86
C GLU A 18 -8.86 1.94 -5.41
N MET A 19 -8.60 2.15 -4.12
CA MET A 19 -7.24 2.04 -3.57
C MET A 19 -6.59 0.69 -3.85
N SER A 20 -7.32 -0.40 -3.61
CA SER A 20 -6.83 -1.75 -3.86
C SER A 20 -6.53 -1.99 -5.35
N GLU A 21 -7.36 -1.46 -6.25
CA GLU A 21 -7.18 -1.57 -7.69
C GLU A 21 -5.95 -0.78 -8.16
N ILE A 22 -5.75 0.44 -7.64
CA ILE A 22 -4.57 1.26 -7.96
C ILE A 22 -3.30 0.56 -7.51
N LEU A 23 -3.28 0.01 -6.28
CA LEU A 23 -2.14 -0.73 -5.74
C LEU A 23 -1.78 -1.97 -6.57
N ARG A 24 -2.77 -2.73 -7.03
CA ARG A 24 -2.57 -3.89 -7.92
C ARG A 24 -2.03 -3.47 -9.30
N LYS A 25 -2.46 -2.30 -9.79
CA LYS A 25 -2.02 -1.70 -11.07
C LYS A 25 -0.72 -0.88 -10.96
N THR A 26 0.07 -1.07 -9.90
CA THR A 26 1.39 -0.44 -9.77
C THR A 26 2.44 -1.03 -10.71
N HIS A 27 2.26 -2.27 -11.17
CA HIS A 27 3.16 -2.99 -12.09
C HIS A 27 4.64 -2.89 -11.66
N GLY A 28 4.91 -3.12 -10.37
CA GLY A 28 6.26 -3.13 -9.81
C GLY A 28 6.94 -1.77 -9.66
N LYS A 29 6.23 -0.67 -9.91
CA LYS A 29 6.69 0.69 -9.61
C LYS A 29 6.64 0.96 -8.11
N PHE A 30 7.46 1.92 -7.67
CA PHE A 30 7.47 2.35 -6.27
C PHE A 30 6.21 3.14 -5.93
N PHE A 31 5.68 2.89 -4.74
CA PHE A 31 4.59 3.67 -4.16
C PHE A 31 4.81 3.84 -2.66
N GLY A 32 4.31 4.95 -2.12
CA GLY A 32 4.23 5.18 -0.68
C GLY A 32 2.85 4.80 -0.18
N VAL A 33 2.75 4.14 0.96
CA VAL A 33 1.47 3.70 1.52
C VAL A 33 1.44 3.95 3.02
N LYS A 34 0.29 4.42 3.51
CA LYS A 34 -0.06 4.46 4.93
C LYS A 34 -1.20 3.50 5.16
N PHE A 35 -1.04 2.61 6.13
CA PHE A 35 -2.10 1.66 6.49
C PHE A 35 -2.09 1.37 7.99
N THR A 36 -3.24 0.95 8.50
CA THR A 36 -3.42 0.46 9.86
C THR A 36 -3.09 -1.03 9.91
N LYS A 37 -2.14 -1.42 10.77
CA LYS A 37 -1.77 -2.83 10.96
C LYS A 37 -2.90 -3.57 11.68
N ARG A 38 -3.40 -4.67 11.09
CA ARG A 38 -4.52 -5.44 11.66
C ARG A 38 -4.28 -5.95 13.09
N THR A 39 -3.07 -6.41 13.40
CA THR A 39 -2.80 -7.07 14.70
C THR A 39 -2.62 -6.10 15.86
N THR A 40 -2.11 -4.88 15.62
CA THR A 40 -1.80 -3.92 16.69
C THR A 40 -2.63 -2.64 16.61
N GLY A 41 -3.32 -2.38 15.50
CA GLY A 41 -4.05 -1.13 15.28
C GLY A 41 -3.16 0.08 14.96
N GLU A 42 -1.85 -0.09 14.90
CA GLU A 42 -0.91 1.00 14.63
C GLU A 42 -0.93 1.43 13.16
N ALA A 43 -0.92 2.74 12.92
CA ALA A 43 -0.68 3.29 11.59
C ALA A 43 0.80 3.16 11.20
N ARG A 44 1.06 2.67 9.99
CA ARG A 44 2.41 2.50 9.45
C ARG A 44 2.52 3.17 8.10
N ASP A 45 3.61 3.89 7.90
CA ASP A 45 4.02 4.50 6.64
C ASP A 45 5.19 3.69 6.05
N MET A 46 5.12 3.30 4.78
CA MET A 46 6.24 2.63 4.09
C MET A 46 6.32 2.95 2.60
N VAL A 47 7.49 2.71 2.01
CA VAL A 47 7.73 2.76 0.56
C VAL A 47 7.96 1.34 0.06
N ALA A 48 7.13 0.90 -0.88
CA ALA A 48 7.13 -0.47 -1.35
C ALA A 48 7.01 -0.58 -2.87
N ARG A 49 7.27 -1.77 -3.39
CA ARG A 49 7.01 -2.15 -4.79
C ARG A 49 6.54 -3.59 -4.89
N THR A 50 5.75 -3.89 -5.92
CA THR A 50 5.29 -5.25 -6.23
C THR A 50 6.27 -5.96 -7.18
N GLY A 51 6.10 -7.28 -7.36
CA GLY A 51 6.82 -8.05 -8.39
C GLY A 51 8.31 -8.30 -8.16
N VAL A 52 8.83 -8.11 -6.94
CA VAL A 52 10.25 -8.42 -6.64
C VAL A 52 10.42 -9.92 -6.41
N VAL A 53 10.93 -10.62 -7.41
CA VAL A 53 11.13 -12.08 -7.34
C VAL A 53 12.55 -12.50 -6.96
N LYS A 54 13.55 -11.62 -7.15
CA LYS A 54 14.98 -11.94 -7.01
C LYS A 54 15.42 -12.49 -5.64
N HIS A 55 14.68 -12.17 -4.58
CA HIS A 55 15.01 -12.57 -3.21
C HIS A 55 14.09 -13.68 -2.68
N LEU A 56 13.22 -14.24 -3.53
CA LEU A 56 12.37 -15.36 -3.17
C LEU A 56 13.19 -16.64 -3.18
N LYS A 57 13.02 -17.45 -2.13
CA LYS A 57 13.60 -18.80 -2.06
C LYS A 57 12.85 -19.83 -2.95
N GLY A 58 11.78 -19.40 -3.64
CA GLY A 58 10.85 -20.30 -4.32
C GLY A 58 9.90 -21.02 -3.35
N GLY A 59 9.02 -21.88 -3.88
CA GLY A 59 8.10 -22.72 -3.11
C GLY A 59 6.61 -22.38 -3.25
N LYS A 60 5.76 -23.26 -2.70
CA LYS A 60 4.31 -23.06 -2.66
C LYS A 60 3.95 -22.05 -1.56
N ARG A 61 3.01 -21.15 -1.86
CA ARG A 61 2.48 -20.21 -0.86
C ARG A 61 1.65 -20.98 0.17
N ALA A 62 1.82 -20.67 1.45
CA ALA A 62 1.06 -21.30 2.54
C ALA A 62 -0.43 -20.90 2.54
N TYR A 63 -0.79 -19.79 1.90
CA TYR A 63 -2.16 -19.31 1.78
C TYR A 63 -2.32 -18.40 0.56
N ASN A 64 -3.57 -18.18 0.16
CA ASN A 64 -3.91 -17.22 -0.87
C ASN A 64 -3.99 -15.80 -0.27
N PHE A 65 -3.18 -14.88 -0.79
CA PHE A 65 -3.15 -13.49 -0.32
C PHE A 65 -4.44 -12.74 -0.68
N ASP A 66 -5.06 -13.07 -1.80
CA ASP A 66 -6.25 -12.38 -2.29
C ASP A 66 -7.47 -12.69 -1.41
N GLU A 67 -7.63 -13.94 -1.00
CA GLU A 67 -8.66 -14.36 -0.02
C GLU A 67 -8.54 -13.61 1.31
N LYS A 68 -7.33 -13.20 1.69
CA LYS A 68 -7.07 -12.47 2.94
C LYS A 68 -7.03 -10.94 2.77
N ASN A 69 -7.33 -10.42 1.58
CA ASN A 69 -7.17 -9.00 1.23
C ASN A 69 -5.77 -8.47 1.58
N LEU A 70 -4.74 -9.27 1.31
CA LEU A 70 -3.34 -8.92 1.53
C LEU A 70 -2.65 -8.68 0.19
N LEU A 71 -1.82 -7.64 0.11
CA LEU A 71 -0.95 -7.40 -1.03
C LEU A 71 0.50 -7.70 -0.62
N PRO A 72 1.13 -8.76 -1.17
CA PRO A 72 2.55 -9.01 -0.96
C PRO A 72 3.37 -7.95 -1.68
N VAL A 73 4.30 -7.35 -0.95
CA VAL A 73 5.17 -6.28 -1.42
C VAL A 73 6.59 -6.47 -0.92
N PHE A 74 7.53 -5.82 -1.58
CA PHE A 74 8.88 -5.65 -1.09
C PHE A 74 9.03 -4.25 -0.50
N ASP A 75 9.28 -4.18 0.80
CA ASP A 75 9.53 -2.95 1.55
C ASP A 75 10.95 -2.48 1.26
N MET A 76 11.07 -1.29 0.68
CA MET A 76 12.36 -0.71 0.27
C MET A 76 13.13 -0.06 1.42
N GLN A 77 12.46 0.23 2.54
CA GLN A 77 13.12 0.80 3.72
C GLN A 77 13.75 -0.31 4.58
N LYS A 78 13.08 -1.47 4.65
CA LYS A 78 13.55 -2.62 5.43
C LYS A 78 14.20 -3.72 4.59
N TYR A 79 14.19 -3.58 3.26
CA TYR A 79 14.70 -4.56 2.31
C TYR A 79 14.14 -5.97 2.55
N ALA A 80 12.84 -6.06 2.85
CA ALA A 80 12.19 -7.30 3.26
C ALA A 80 10.80 -7.46 2.62
N TYR A 81 10.38 -8.72 2.45
CA TYR A 81 9.01 -9.04 2.04
C TYR A 81 8.02 -8.73 3.17
N ARG A 82 6.97 -7.98 2.85
CA ARG A 82 5.88 -7.63 3.76
C ARG A 82 4.53 -7.80 3.05
N CYS A 83 3.47 -7.81 3.84
CA CYS A 83 2.10 -7.80 3.32
C CYS A 83 1.40 -6.53 3.79
N ILE A 84 0.67 -5.89 2.87
CA ILE A 84 -0.20 -4.76 3.17
C ILE A 84 -1.64 -5.26 3.27
N PRO A 85 -2.34 -5.04 4.39
CA PRO A 85 -3.78 -5.24 4.49
C PRO A 85 -4.52 -4.15 3.68
N LEU A 86 -5.20 -4.54 2.60
CA LEU A 86 -5.84 -3.62 1.66
C LEU A 86 -7.06 -2.90 2.25
N ASP A 87 -7.75 -3.54 3.19
CA ASP A 87 -8.84 -3.01 4.02
C ASP A 87 -8.39 -1.90 4.98
N GLY A 88 -7.11 -1.90 5.36
CA GLY A 88 -6.53 -0.95 6.31
C GLY A 88 -5.80 0.22 5.65
N VAL A 89 -5.88 0.40 4.33
CA VAL A 89 -5.13 1.44 3.62
C VAL A 89 -5.82 2.80 3.76
N ASP A 90 -5.12 3.75 4.38
CA ASP A 90 -5.63 5.10 4.66
C ASP A 90 -5.15 6.10 3.60
N LYS A 91 -3.91 5.94 3.12
CA LYS A 91 -3.28 6.84 2.15
C LYS A 91 -2.36 6.09 1.19
N LEU A 92 -2.36 6.51 -0.07
CA LEU A 92 -1.48 6.00 -1.11
C LEU A 92 -0.85 7.17 -1.86
N VAL A 93 0.44 7.07 -2.16
CA VAL A 93 1.18 8.06 -2.93
C VAL A 93 1.76 7.34 -4.14
N PHE A 94 1.26 7.69 -5.32
CA PHE A 94 1.65 7.05 -6.57
C PHE A 94 1.54 8.02 -7.74
N LYS A 95 2.53 8.01 -8.66
CA LYS A 95 2.59 8.88 -9.85
C LYS A 95 2.22 10.36 -9.56
N ASN A 96 2.89 10.97 -8.58
CA ASN A 96 2.67 12.36 -8.16
C ASN A 96 1.28 12.70 -7.60
N LYS A 97 0.39 11.71 -7.44
CA LYS A 97 -0.91 11.87 -6.80
C LYS A 97 -0.89 11.31 -5.38
N ILE A 98 -1.67 11.94 -4.51
CA ILE A 98 -1.97 11.45 -3.17
C ILE A 98 -3.42 11.00 -3.19
N PHE A 99 -3.64 9.72 -2.96
CA PHE A 99 -4.95 9.14 -2.80
C PHE A 99 -5.24 9.03 -1.30
N ILE A 100 -6.39 9.54 -0.87
CA ILE A 100 -6.88 9.45 0.51
C ILE A 100 -8.14 8.60 0.50
N CYS A 101 -8.19 7.61 1.40
CA CYS A 101 -9.38 6.79 1.55
C CYS A 101 -10.50 7.63 2.16
N LYS A 102 -11.62 7.76 1.46
CA LYS A 102 -12.87 8.24 2.04
C LYS A 102 -13.40 7.13 2.94
N SER A 103 -13.60 7.44 4.21
CA SER A 103 -14.33 6.57 5.13
C SER A 103 -15.76 6.43 4.60
N GLU A 104 -16.09 5.27 4.04
CA GLU A 104 -17.48 4.85 3.96
C GLU A 104 -17.92 4.60 5.40
N LYS A 105 -18.83 5.44 5.91
CA LYS A 105 -19.45 5.24 7.22
C LYS A 105 -19.94 3.79 7.31
N GLY A 106 -19.57 3.10 8.38
CA GLY A 106 -20.24 1.87 8.80
C GLY A 106 -19.71 0.58 8.16
N GLY A 107 -18.63 0.07 8.72
CA GLY A 107 -18.27 -1.34 8.61
C GLY A 107 -17.48 -1.70 9.85
N GLN A 108 -18.19 -2.08 10.92
CA GLN A 108 -17.56 -2.69 12.08
C GLN A 108 -16.62 -3.78 11.59
N ARG A 109 -15.36 -3.72 12.01
CA ARG A 109 -14.44 -4.85 11.96
C ARG A 109 -15.07 -5.91 12.88
N LYS A 110 -15.75 -6.90 12.28
CA LYS A 110 -16.12 -8.13 13.00
C LYS A 110 -14.85 -8.89 13.39
#